data_AF-A0A832LRE1-F1
#
_entry.id   AF-A0A832LRE1-F1
#
_cell.length_a   1.000
_cell.length_b   1.000
_cell.length_c   1.000
_cell.angle_alpha   90.00
_cell.angle_beta   90.00
_cell.angle_gamma   90.00
#
_symmetry.space_group_name_H-M   'P 1'
#
loop_
_entity.id
_entity.type
_entity.pdbx_description
1 polymer ?
#
loop_
_entity_poly.entity_id
_entity_poly.type
_entity_poly.pdbx_seq_one_letter_code
_entity_poly.pdbx_strand_id
1 'polypeptide(L)'
;MRKAVGVLLLVLSAVLSAQPVQVQVILRSPAPGALPVWASDPTIVQLILRNTSSTLYDGAVVSFAIRRLPAGTVVARSKDFHPLQPRVNIPPNGTLVLNGPQIIHESAV
;
A
#
# COMPACT_ATOMS: atom_id res chain seq x y z
N MET A 1 7.99 -28.32 -57.56
CA MET A 1 8.16 -27.01 -56.88
C MET A 1 7.38 -27.03 -55.58
N ARG A 2 8.05 -27.14 -54.42
CA ARG A 2 7.40 -27.28 -53.10
C ARG A 2 7.12 -25.89 -52.53
N LYS A 3 5.85 -25.58 -52.25
CA LYS A 3 5.44 -24.32 -51.60
C LYS A 3 5.76 -24.43 -50.10
N ALA A 4 6.69 -23.60 -49.62
CA ALA A 4 6.94 -23.47 -48.19
C ALA A 4 5.81 -22.62 -47.58
N VAL A 5 5.00 -23.22 -46.72
CA VAL A 5 4.02 -22.51 -45.89
C VAL A 5 4.78 -22.03 -44.66
N GLY A 6 5.03 -20.72 -44.58
CA GLY A 6 5.59 -20.09 -43.39
C GLY A 6 4.50 -19.90 -42.34
N VAL A 7 4.63 -20.57 -41.20
CA VAL A 7 3.79 -20.29 -40.01
C VAL A 7 4.36 -19.05 -39.32
N LEU A 8 3.63 -17.93 -39.40
CA LEU A 8 3.91 -16.72 -38.65
C LEU A 8 3.44 -16.92 -37.21
N LEU A 9 4.37 -17.14 -36.28
CA LEU A 9 4.09 -17.23 -34.85
C LEU A 9 3.96 -15.79 -34.28
N LEU A 10 2.73 -15.33 -34.09
CA LEU A 10 2.44 -14.03 -33.47
C LEU A 10 2.61 -14.16 -31.94
N VAL A 11 3.79 -13.79 -31.43
CA VAL A 11 4.02 -13.72 -29.98
C VAL A 11 3.37 -12.45 -29.44
N LEU A 12 2.11 -12.58 -29.02
CA LEU A 12 1.38 -11.53 -28.31
C LEU A 12 2.02 -11.33 -26.93
N SER A 13 3.02 -10.46 -26.84
CA SER A 13 3.65 -10.09 -25.58
C SER A 13 2.65 -9.27 -24.75
N ALA A 14 1.92 -9.95 -23.86
CA ALA A 14 1.17 -9.25 -22.82
C ALA A 14 2.17 -8.50 -21.95
N VAL A 15 2.23 -7.18 -22.09
CA VAL A 15 3.00 -6.32 -21.19
C VAL A 15 2.28 -6.37 -19.85
N LEU A 16 2.67 -7.31 -18.99
CA LEU A 16 2.33 -7.28 -17.58
C LEU A 16 2.91 -5.97 -17.04
N SER A 17 2.06 -4.98 -16.83
CA SER A 17 2.43 -3.79 -16.07
C SER A 17 2.78 -4.26 -14.67
N ALA A 18 4.08 -4.44 -14.41
CA ALA A 18 4.57 -4.64 -13.06
C ALA A 18 4.20 -3.39 -12.27
N GLN A 19 3.26 -3.52 -11.34
CA GLN A 19 2.91 -2.45 -10.42
C GLN A 19 4.19 -2.04 -9.68
N PRO A 20 4.63 -0.77 -9.79
CA PRO A 20 5.94 -0.36 -9.31
C PRO A 20 6.02 -0.34 -7.77
N VAL A 21 4.89 -0.37 -7.08
CA VAL A 21 4.81 -0.43 -5.62
C VAL A 21 3.92 -1.59 -5.18
N GLN A 22 4.47 -2.47 -4.35
CA GLN A 22 3.76 -3.58 -3.71
C GLN A 22 3.45 -3.20 -2.26
N VAL A 23 2.26 -3.56 -1.79
CA VAL A 23 1.78 -3.24 -0.44
C VAL A 23 1.42 -4.53 0.29
N GLN A 24 2.00 -4.72 1.47
CA GLN A 24 1.63 -5.78 2.41
C GLN A 24 1.22 -5.15 3.74
N VAL A 25 0.10 -5.62 4.29
CA VAL A 25 -0.42 -5.18 5.59
C VAL A 25 -0.43 -6.36 6.54
N ILE A 26 0.21 -6.20 7.69
CA ILE A 26 0.19 -7.17 8.78
C ILE A 26 -0.59 -6.53 9.94
N LEU A 27 -1.61 -7.22 10.42
CA LEU A 27 -2.48 -6.73 11.49
C LEU A 27 -2.44 -7.68 12.68
N ARG A 28 -2.29 -7.13 13.88
CA ARG A 28 -2.41 -7.88 15.13
C ARG A 28 -3.84 -8.38 15.32
N SER A 29 -3.98 -9.63 15.75
CA SER A 29 -5.26 -10.23 16.11
C SER A 29 -5.31 -10.54 17.61
N PRO A 30 -6.34 -10.08 18.36
CA PRO A 30 -7.43 -9.21 17.90
C PRO A 30 -6.97 -7.76 17.67
N ALA A 31 -7.61 -7.08 16.71
CA ALA A 31 -7.38 -5.66 16.48
C ALA A 31 -8.09 -4.81 17.55
N PRO A 32 -7.44 -3.77 18.11
CA PRO A 32 -8.06 -2.96 19.16
C PRO A 32 -9.20 -2.09 18.64
N GLY A 33 -10.19 -1.83 19.49
CA GLY A 33 -11.40 -1.09 19.10
C GLY A 33 -11.26 0.43 19.06
N ALA A 34 -10.25 1.00 19.73
CA ALA A 34 -10.10 2.44 19.90
C ALA A 34 -8.93 2.99 19.07
N LEU A 35 -9.22 3.98 18.22
CA LEU A 35 -8.24 4.59 17.30
C LEU A 35 -6.96 5.14 17.99
N PRO A 36 -7.02 5.81 19.15
CA PRO A 36 -5.80 6.32 19.81
C PRO A 36 -4.76 5.22 20.08
N VAL A 37 -5.21 3.99 20.34
CA VAL A 37 -4.32 2.85 20.54
C VAL A 37 -3.54 2.53 19.27
N TRP A 38 -4.17 2.64 18.09
CA TRP A 38 -3.50 2.44 16.80
C TRP A 38 -2.45 3.52 16.50
N ALA A 39 -2.68 4.75 16.96
CA ALA A 39 -1.74 5.86 16.80
C ALA A 39 -0.56 5.77 17.79
N SER A 40 -0.71 5.07 18.93
CA SER A 40 0.32 4.98 19.96
C SER A 40 1.12 3.66 19.95
N ASP A 41 0.52 2.54 19.54
CA ASP A 41 1.13 1.20 19.64
C ASP A 41 1.62 0.70 18.27
N PRO A 42 2.95 0.59 18.05
CA PRO A 42 3.53 0.22 16.76
C PRO A 42 3.31 -1.26 16.38
N THR A 43 2.80 -2.09 17.28
CA THR A 43 2.62 -3.53 17.04
C THR A 43 1.25 -3.89 16.45
N ILE A 44 0.32 -2.93 16.37
CA ILE A 44 -1.05 -3.18 15.89
C ILE A 44 -1.08 -3.42 14.39
N VAL A 45 -0.41 -2.57 13.64
CA VAL A 45 -0.38 -2.62 12.18
C VAL A 45 1.03 -2.36 11.69
N GLN A 46 1.47 -3.16 10.73
CA GLN A 46 2.68 -2.94 9.97
C GLN A 46 2.33 -2.89 8.48
N LEU A 47 2.80 -1.85 7.82
CA LEU A 47 2.66 -1.62 6.38
C LEU A 47 4.05 -1.77 5.75
N ILE A 48 4.18 -2.73 4.84
CA ILE A 48 5.42 -2.98 4.10
C ILE A 48 5.19 -2.54 2.66
N LEU A 49 5.93 -1.53 2.24
CA LEU A 49 5.89 -0.96 0.91
C LEU A 49 7.18 -1.34 0.18
N ARG A 50 7.06 -2.11 -0.92
CA ARG A 50 8.21 -2.47 -1.75
C ARG A 50 8.11 -1.77 -3.09
N ASN A 51 9.05 -0.88 -3.36
CA ASN A 51 9.19 -0.21 -4.64
C ASN A 51 10.15 -1.01 -5.53
N THR A 52 9.64 -1.48 -6.67
CA THR A 52 10.38 -2.27 -7.66
C THR A 52 10.89 -1.42 -8.82
N SER A 53 10.64 -0.11 -8.80
CA SER A 53 11.10 0.84 -9.80
C SER A 53 12.36 1.59 -9.37
N SER A 54 13.04 2.21 -10.32
CA SER A 54 14.15 3.15 -10.08
C SER A 54 13.68 4.56 -9.66
N THR A 55 12.38 4.79 -9.58
CA THR A 55 11.80 6.10 -9.23
C THR A 55 11.66 6.24 -7.72
N LEU A 56 12.11 7.35 -7.16
CA LEU A 56 11.78 7.76 -5.79
C LEU A 56 10.33 8.26 -5.74
N TYR A 57 9.54 7.75 -4.80
CA TYR A 57 8.23 8.34 -4.48
C TYR A 57 8.39 9.27 -3.28
N ASP A 58 8.63 10.54 -3.56
CA ASP A 58 8.78 11.59 -2.55
C ASP A 58 7.41 12.11 -2.09
N GLY A 59 7.23 12.29 -0.79
CA GLY A 59 6.02 12.85 -0.20
C GLY A 59 4.75 12.01 -0.41
N ALA A 60 4.89 10.69 -0.57
CA ALA A 60 3.78 9.76 -0.73
C ALA A 60 2.88 9.74 0.51
N VAL A 61 1.59 9.54 0.30
CA VAL A 61 0.58 9.47 1.37
C VAL A 61 -0.04 8.09 1.43
N VAL A 62 -0.36 7.64 2.64
CA VAL A 62 -1.12 6.42 2.88
C VAL A 62 -2.54 6.79 3.30
N SER A 63 -3.50 6.41 2.47
CA SER A 63 -4.93 6.51 2.82
C SER A 63 -5.40 5.19 3.42
N PHE A 64 -6.24 5.26 4.45
CA PHE A 64 -6.74 4.08 5.14
C PHE A 64 -8.19 4.22 5.61
N ALA A 65 -8.83 3.07 5.82
CA ALA A 65 -10.10 2.98 6.53
C ALA A 65 -10.09 1.76 7.45
N ILE A 66 -10.36 1.99 8.74
CA ILE A 66 -10.51 0.92 9.74
C ILE A 66 -12.00 0.59 9.82
N ARG A 67 -12.34 -0.69 9.74
CA ARG A 67 -13.72 -1.17 9.77
C ARG A 67 -13.91 -2.19 10.88
N ARG A 68 -15.04 -2.11 11.57
CA ARG A 68 -15.46 -3.14 12.52
C ARG A 68 -16.09 -4.31 11.77
N LEU A 69 -15.60 -5.52 12.01
CA LEU A 69 -16.15 -6.75 11.44
C LEU A 69 -17.08 -7.46 12.46
N PRO A 70 -18.12 -8.18 12.00
CA PRO A 70 -18.54 -8.37 10.60
C PRO A 70 -19.37 -7.21 10.03
N ALA A 71 -19.81 -6.26 10.87
CA ALA A 71 -20.77 -5.21 10.49
C ALA A 71 -20.31 -4.26 9.36
N GLY A 72 -19.01 -4.17 9.07
CA GLY A 72 -18.44 -3.33 8.02
C GLY A 72 -18.40 -1.83 8.35
N THR A 73 -18.89 -1.41 9.51
CA THR A 73 -18.93 0.00 9.94
C THR A 73 -17.54 0.60 9.97
N VAL A 74 -17.35 1.73 9.28
CA VAL A 74 -16.10 2.51 9.34
C VAL A 74 -15.99 3.15 10.71
N VAL A 75 -14.90 2.84 11.43
CA VAL A 75 -14.61 3.42 12.76
C VAL A 75 -13.60 4.55 12.69
N ALA A 76 -12.80 4.61 11.62
CA ALA A 76 -11.82 5.64 11.35
C ALA A 76 -11.44 5.62 9.87
N ARG A 77 -11.13 6.78 9.29
CA ARG A 77 -10.66 6.92 7.91
C ARG A 77 -9.74 8.13 7.80
N SER A 78 -8.65 8.02 7.05
CA SER A 78 -7.80 9.19 6.76
C SER A 78 -8.59 10.30 6.06
N LYS A 79 -8.38 11.55 6.48
CA LYS A 79 -8.72 12.74 5.69
C LYS A 79 -7.65 12.89 4.63
N ASP A 80 -7.92 12.35 3.45
CA ASP A 80 -6.96 12.35 2.35
C ASP A 80 -6.52 13.77 2.01
N PHE A 81 -5.20 13.95 1.87
CA PHE A 81 -4.52 15.23 1.60
C PHE A 81 -4.64 16.27 2.72
N HIS A 82 -5.08 15.89 3.93
CA HIS A 82 -5.04 16.78 5.09
C HIS A 82 -3.59 17.24 5.37
N PRO A 83 -3.33 18.50 5.78
CA PRO A 83 -1.97 19.01 6.01
C PRO A 83 -1.16 18.21 7.03
N LEU A 84 -1.83 17.56 7.98
CA LEU A 84 -1.23 16.71 9.01
C LEU A 84 -1.23 15.21 8.66
N GLN A 85 -1.62 14.83 7.44
CA GLN A 85 -1.50 13.43 7.00
C GLN A 85 -0.01 13.09 6.86
N PRO A 86 0.47 11.99 7.46
CA PRO A 86 1.87 11.58 7.33
C PRO A 86 2.28 11.40 5.87
N ARG A 87 3.44 11.97 5.54
CA ARG A 87 4.09 11.83 4.24
C ARG A 87 5.35 11.00 4.40
N VAL A 88 5.58 10.10 3.45
CA VAL A 88 6.70 9.17 3.49
C VAL A 88 7.41 9.12 2.14
N ASN A 89 8.69 8.78 2.19
CA ASN A 89 9.50 8.64 0.99
C ASN A 89 9.76 7.15 0.74
N ILE A 90 9.27 6.63 -0.38
CA ILE A 90 9.46 5.22 -0.73
C ILE A 90 10.71 5.12 -1.63
N PRO A 91 11.83 4.59 -1.13
CA PRO A 91 13.10 4.59 -1.84
C PRO A 91 13.02 3.76 -3.13
N PRO A 92 13.77 4.12 -4.19
CA PRO A 92 13.86 3.32 -5.41
C PRO A 92 14.46 1.95 -5.10
N ASN A 93 13.94 0.90 -5.75
CA ASN A 93 14.38 -0.49 -5.57
C ASN A 93 14.49 -0.94 -4.10
N GLY A 94 13.66 -0.39 -3.22
CA GLY A 94 13.79 -0.54 -1.78
C GLY A 94 12.50 -0.95 -1.08
N THR A 95 12.63 -1.20 0.22
CA THR A 95 11.50 -1.52 1.10
C THR A 95 11.40 -0.48 2.20
N LEU A 96 10.20 0.06 2.39
CA LEU A 96 9.84 0.93 3.51
C LEU A 96 8.88 0.17 4.41
N VAL A 97 9.17 0.13 5.70
CA VAL A 97 8.31 -0.49 6.72
C VAL A 97 7.78 0.61 7.62
N LEU A 98 6.46 0.69 7.74
CA LEU A 98 5.74 1.67 8.55
C LEU A 98 4.86 0.95 9.56
N ASN A 99 4.56 1.61 10.67
CA ASN A 99 3.63 1.15 11.69
C ASN A 99 2.52 2.17 11.96
N GLY A 100 1.58 1.83 12.84
CA GLY A 100 0.44 2.68 13.21
C GLY A 100 0.81 4.15 13.51
N PRO A 101 1.71 4.42 14.48
CA PRO A 101 2.19 5.78 14.78
C PRO A 101 2.79 6.54 13.58
N GLN A 102 3.32 5.84 12.57
CA GLN A 102 3.92 6.46 11.39
C GLN A 102 2.90 6.76 10.27
N ILE A 103 1.72 6.14 10.29
CA ILE A 103 0.69 6.30 9.25
C ILE A 103 -0.62 6.93 9.76
N ILE A 104 -0.81 7.00 11.08
CA ILE A 104 -2.01 7.54 11.72
C ILE A 104 -1.64 8.80 12.50
N HIS A 105 -2.25 9.92 12.12
CA HIS A 105 -2.22 11.15 12.89
C HIS A 105 -3.65 11.53 13.25
N GLU A 106 -3.99 11.65 14.53
CA GLU A 106 -5.39 11.78 14.99
C GLU A 106 -6.14 12.95 14.34
N SER A 107 -5.48 14.10 14.16
CA SER A 107 -6.09 15.27 13.49
C SER A 107 -6.39 15.05 12.00
N ALA A 108 -5.77 14.04 11.37
CA ALA A 108 -5.94 13.68 9.96
C ALA A 108 -6.81 12.41 9.78
N VAL A 109 -7.66 12.10 10.77
CA VAL A 109 -8.65 11.00 10.76
C VAL A 109 -10.06 11.55 11.02
#